data_AF-A0A8T7KQU4-F1
#
_entry.id   AF-A0A8T7KQU4-F1
#
_cell.length_a   1.000
_cell.length_b   1.000
_cell.length_c   1.000
_cell.angle_alpha   90.00
_cell.angle_beta   90.00
_cell.angle_gamma   90.00
#
_symmetry.space_group_name_H-M   'P 1'
#
loop_
_entity.id
_entity.type
_entity.pdbx_description
1 polymer ?
#
loop_
_entity_poly.entity_id
_entity_poly.type
_entity_poly.pdbx_seq_one_letter_code
_entity_poly.pdbx_strand_id
1 'polypeptide(L)' 'MPYRLIAIDLDGTLCDPGHRLSPASAAAIAACVAHGARVVLATGRSLTSAAPYLRERVLRCA' A
#
# COMPACT_ATOMS: atom_id res chain seq x y z
N MET A 1 -4.39 -16.78 6.20
CA MET A 1 -3.54 -16.23 5.13
C MET A 1 -2.14 -16.83 5.27
N PRO A 2 -1.57 -17.48 4.25
CA PRO A 2 -0.20 -18.05 4.33
C PRO A 2 0.89 -16.97 4.18
N TYR A 3 0.56 -15.82 3.60
CA TYR A 3 1.53 -14.75 3.34
C TYR A 3 1.69 -13.84 4.56
N ARG A 4 2.95 -13.59 4.93
CA ARG A 4 3.31 -12.72 6.07
C ARG A 4 3.66 -11.30 5.65
N LEU A 5 4.04 -11.09 4.39
CA LEU A 5 4.44 -9.79 3.85
C LEU A 5 3.92 -9.63 2.41
N ILE A 6 3.42 -8.43 2.10
CA ILE A 6 2.99 -8.02 0.78
C ILE A 6 3.73 -6.72 0.47
N ALA A 7 4.59 -6.72 -0.54
CA ALA A 7 5.23 -5.52 -1.06
C ALA A 7 4.49 -5.07 -2.32
N ILE A 8 4.08 -3.80 -2.38
CA ILE A 8 3.30 -3.27 -3.49
C ILE A 8 3.89 -1.96 -4.00
N ASP A 9 3.97 -1.86 -5.33
CA ASP A 9 4.34 -0.62 -6.00
C ASP A 9 3.17 0.38 -6.02
N LEU A 10 3.47 1.67 -6.19
CA LEU A 10 2.48 2.75 -6.22
C LEU A 10 1.96 3.01 -7.63
N ASP A 11 2.79 3.59 -8.48
CA ASP A 11 2.33 4.25 -9.70
C ASP A 11 2.04 3.24 -10.82
N GLY A 12 0.80 3.21 -11.29
CA GLY A 12 0.38 2.21 -12.28
C GLY A 12 0.16 0.81 -11.69
N THR A 13 0.30 0.66 -10.36
CA THR A 13 0.03 -0.58 -9.64
C THR A 13 -1.05 -0.38 -8.58
N LEU A 14 -0.73 0.26 -7.45
CA LEU A 14 -1.68 0.52 -6.38
C LEU A 14 -2.57 1.74 -6.69
N CYS A 15 -2.00 2.76 -7.32
CA CYS A 15 -2.67 3.98 -7.70
C CYS A 15 -3.05 3.98 -9.18
N ASP A 16 -4.19 4.58 -9.48
CA ASP A 16 -4.61 4.86 -10.86
C ASP A 16 -3.66 5.89 -11.53
N PRO A 17 -3.77 6.13 -12.85
CA PRO A 17 -2.96 7.15 -13.54
C PRO A 17 -3.15 8.58 -13.00
N GLY A 18 -4.21 8.83 -12.24
CA GLY A 18 -4.46 10.07 -11.51
C GLY A 18 -3.83 10.09 -10.11
N HIS A 19 -2.99 9.13 -9.78
CA HIS A 19 -2.31 8.97 -8.49
C HIS A 19 -3.25 8.78 -7.30
N ARG A 20 -4.44 8.23 -7.53
CA ARG A 20 -5.43 7.96 -6.50
C ARG A 20 -5.48 6.50 -6.14
N LEU A 21 -5.61 6.22 -4.84
CA LEU A 21 -5.93 4.89 -4.36
C LEU A 21 -7.42 4.61 -4.55
N SER A 22 -7.75 3.46 -5.14
CA SER A 22 -9.15 3.06 -5.26
C SER A 22 -9.73 2.57 -3.92
N PRO A 23 -11.04 2.78 -3.64
CA PRO A 23 -11.68 2.25 -2.43
C PRO A 23 -11.55 0.72 -2.31
N ALA A 24 -11.57 0.00 -3.45
CA ALA A 24 -11.40 -1.44 -3.48
C ALA A 24 -9.99 -1.87 -3.05
N SER A 25 -8.95 -1.18 -3.55
CA SER A 25 -7.56 -1.43 -3.16
C SER A 25 -7.36 -1.16 -1.66
N ALA A 26 -7.91 -0.06 -1.14
CA ALA A 26 -7.86 0.26 0.29
C ALA A 26 -8.51 -0.84 1.14
N ALA A 27 -9.69 -1.33 0.74
CA ALA A 27 -10.38 -2.42 1.43
C ALA A 27 -9.60 -3.74 1.39
N ALA A 28 -8.97 -4.06 0.26
CA ALA A 28 -8.14 -5.26 0.11
C ALA A 28 -6.91 -5.21 1.03
N ILE A 29 -6.20 -4.08 1.06
CA ILE A 29 -5.06 -3.88 1.96
C ILE A 29 -5.51 -4.02 3.42
N ALA A 30 -6.65 -3.42 3.80
CA ALA A 30 -7.19 -3.53 5.15
C ALA A 30 -7.51 -4.99 5.53
N ALA A 31 -8.10 -5.77 4.61
CA ALA A 31 -8.36 -7.19 4.83
C ALA A 31 -7.06 -7.99 5.01
N CYS A 32 -6.03 -7.73 4.20
CA CYS A 32 -4.72 -8.38 4.36
C CYS A 32 -4.11 -8.09 5.74
N VAL A 33 -4.16 -6.84 6.20
CA VAL A 33 -3.67 -6.45 7.52
C VAL A 33 -4.49 -7.11 8.63
N ALA A 34 -5.83 -7.15 8.51
CA ALA A 34 -6.70 -7.84 9.46
C ALA A 34 -6.42 -9.34 9.55
N HIS A 35 -5.95 -9.95 8.46
CA HIS A 35 -5.50 -11.34 8.40
C HIS A 35 -4.04 -11.55 8.84
N GLY A 36 -3.38 -10.52 9.38
CA GLY A 36 -2.04 -10.61 9.97
C GLY A 36 -0.88 -10.44 9.00
N ALA A 37 -1.14 -10.06 7.74
CA ALA A 37 -0.07 -9.75 6.79
C ALA A 37 0.46 -8.33 7.00
N ARG A 38 1.77 -8.13 6.81
CA ARG A 38 2.37 -6.79 6.75
C ARG A 38 2.36 -6.28 5.31
N VAL A 39 1.71 -5.15 5.06
CA VAL A 39 1.73 -4.49 3.73
C VAL A 39 2.75 -3.35 3.73
N VAL A 40 3.63 -3.35 2.74
CA VAL A 40 4.70 -2.36 2.58
C VAL A 40 4.70 -1.76 1.17
N LEU A 41 5.09 -0.49 1.08
CA LEU A 41 5.30 0.17 -0.22
C LEU A 41 6.69 -0.15 -0.77
N ALA A 42 6.76 -0.53 -2.05
CA ALA A 42 7.97 -0.78 -2.79
C ALA A 42 7.97 0.10 -4.05
N THR A 43 8.49 1.32 -3.91
CA THR A 43 8.39 2.36 -4.95
C THR A 43 9.73 3.06 -5.16
N GLY A 44 9.97 3.52 -6.38
CA GLY A 44 11.09 4.41 -6.69
C GLY A 44 10.91 5.86 -6.20
N ARG A 45 9.72 6.20 -5.69
CA ARG A 45 9.44 7.51 -5.08
C ARG A 45 10.34 7.74 -3.86
N SER A 46 10.76 9.00 -3.68
CA SER A 46 11.38 9.40 -2.42
C SER A 46 10.40 9.22 -1.26
N LEU A 47 10.93 9.07 -0.04
CA LEU A 47 10.10 8.97 1.16
C LEU A 47 9.10 10.13 1.28
N THR A 48 9.52 11.35 0.93
CA THR A 48 8.66 12.54 1.00
C THR A 48 7.48 12.49 0.04
N SER A 49 7.66 11.97 -1.18
CA SER A 49 6.57 11.85 -2.15
C SER A 49 5.72 10.59 -1.97
N ALA A 50 6.23 9.58 -1.28
CA ALA A 50 5.48 8.40 -0.84
C ALA A 50 4.70 8.62 0.47
N ALA A 51 5.15 9.54 1.34
CA ALA A 51 4.58 9.79 2.66
C ALA A 51 3.06 10.04 2.69
N PRO A 52 2.43 10.75 1.73
CA PRO A 52 0.97 10.90 1.71
C PRO A 52 0.22 9.57 1.70
N TYR A 53 0.76 8.56 1.01
CA TYR A 53 0.17 7.22 0.90
C TYR A 53 0.40 6.35 2.14
N LEU A 54 1.39 6.69 2.96
CA LEU A 54 1.68 6.00 4.23
C LEU A 54 0.77 6.45 5.38
N ARG A 55 0.11 7.61 5.25
CA ARG A 55 -0.74 8.18 6.31
C ARG A 55 -2.11 7.50 6.40
N GLU A 56 -2.54 6.85 5.33
CA GLU A 56 -3.60 5.86 5.42
C GLU A 56 -3.05 4.69 6.22
N ARG A 57 -3.51 4.53 7.48
CA ARG A 57 -2.97 3.72 8.59
C ARG A 57 -2.74 2.22 8.30
N VAL A 58 -2.87 1.80 7.05
CA VAL A 58 -2.79 0.43 6.56
C VAL A 58 -1.41 0.13 5.93
N LEU A 59 -0.65 1.15 5.51
CA LEU A 59 0.63 0.97 4.82
C LEU A 59 1.81 1.38 5.72
N ARG A 60 2.84 0.54 5.80
CA ARG A 60 4.10 0.84 6.51
C ARG A 60 5.27 0.88 5.54
N CYS A 61 6.21 1.80 5.72
CA CYS A 61 7.51 1.70 5.04
C CYS A 61 8.38 0.66 5.75
N ALA A 62 9.12 -0.14 4.97
CA ALA A 62 10.24 -0.94 5.45
C ALA A 62 11.54 -0.23 5.09
#